data_AF-A0AAQ3PQH0-F1
#
_entry.id   AF-A0AAQ3PQH0-F1
#
_cell.length_a   1.000
_cell.length_b   1.000
_cell.length_c   1.000
_cell.angle_alpha   90.00
_cell.angle_beta   90.00
_cell.angle_gamma   90.00
#
_symmetry.space_group_name_H-M   'P 1'
#
loop_
_entity.id
_entity.type
_entity.pdbx_description
1 polymer ?
#
loop_
_entity_poly.entity_id
_entity_poly.type
_entity_poly.pdbx_seq_one_letter_code
_entity_poly.pdbx_strand_id
1 'polypeptide(L)'
;MAIETFAPNLVTAVPARYRSRTVKDGLTDRAWIKDIRGSLTDIMVVEYLEVWRKVRQVTLTEGVQDIFRWRWEADGVYSSASAYKACFLGSTLFPGAKIIWRAKAPPKAKFFAWLAALDRCWTGERRHRQGWPAQITQQ
;
A
#
# COMPACT_ATOMS: atom_id res chain seq x y z
N MET A 1 -5.04 9.72 -2.31
CA MET A 1 -5.97 8.57 -2.27
C MET A 1 -6.24 8.18 -3.72
N ALA A 2 -6.02 6.93 -4.11
CA ALA A 2 -6.21 6.50 -5.50
C ALA A 2 -7.70 6.25 -5.79
N ILE A 3 -8.14 6.41 -7.04
CA ILE A 3 -9.54 6.18 -7.42
C ILE A 3 -9.97 4.74 -7.10
N GLU A 4 -9.07 3.77 -7.29
CA GLU A 4 -9.28 2.36 -6.95
C GLU A 4 -9.69 2.11 -5.48
N THR A 5 -9.35 3.02 -4.56
CA THR A 5 -9.67 2.84 -3.14
C THR A 5 -11.12 3.12 -2.79
N PHE A 6 -11.84 3.90 -3.61
CA PHE A 6 -13.24 4.26 -3.35
C PHE A 6 -14.18 3.98 -4.54
N ALA A 7 -13.63 3.73 -5.73
CA ALA A 7 -14.37 3.37 -6.92
C ALA A 7 -13.72 2.17 -7.66
N PRO A 8 -13.54 1.01 -6.98
CA PRO A 8 -12.85 -0.14 -7.55
C PRO A 8 -13.57 -0.72 -8.77
N ASN A 9 -14.90 -0.82 -8.73
CA ASN A 9 -15.68 -1.43 -9.81
C ASN A 9 -15.65 -0.54 -11.06
N LEU A 10 -15.79 0.77 -10.91
CA LEU A 10 -15.74 1.74 -12.00
C LEU A 10 -14.39 1.71 -12.72
N VAL A 11 -13.28 1.52 -12.00
CA VAL A 11 -11.95 1.40 -12.61
C VAL A 11 -11.87 0.18 -13.54
N THR A 12 -12.57 -0.92 -13.22
CA THR A 12 -12.62 -2.10 -14.10
C THR A 12 -13.30 -1.81 -15.44
N ALA A 13 -14.27 -0.90 -15.46
CA ALA A 13 -14.95 -0.44 -16.68
C ALA A 13 -14.07 0.45 -17.56
N VAL A 14 -12.94 0.95 -17.06
CA VAL A 14 -11.99 1.77 -17.82
C VAL A 14 -10.86 0.90 -18.35
N PRO A 15 -10.65 0.81 -19.68
CA PRO A 15 -9.51 0.08 -20.26
C PRO A 15 -8.16 0.56 -19.74
N ALA A 16 -7.21 -0.36 -19.54
CA ALA A 16 -5.89 -0.06 -18.98
C ALA A 16 -5.13 1.07 -19.71
N ARG A 17 -5.28 1.17 -21.05
CA ARG A 17 -4.68 2.23 -21.87
C ARG A 17 -5.08 3.66 -21.48
N TYR A 18 -6.24 3.84 -20.84
CA TYR A 18 -6.70 5.16 -20.40
C TYR A 18 -6.35 5.44 -18.92
N ARG A 19 -5.88 4.43 -18.17
CA ARG A 19 -5.50 4.58 -16.75
C ARG A 19 -4.16 5.29 -16.57
N SER A 20 -3.36 5.44 -17.61
CA SER A 20 -2.12 6.21 -17.62
C SER A 20 -2.30 7.68 -17.99
N ARG A 21 -3.54 8.14 -18.19
CA ARG A 21 -3.86 9.53 -18.56
C ARG A 21 -3.63 10.47 -17.36
N THR A 22 -3.22 11.70 -17.63
CA THR A 22 -3.06 12.72 -16.58
C THR A 22 -4.42 13.21 -16.09
N VAL A 23 -4.47 13.73 -14.86
CA VAL A 23 -5.69 14.35 -14.31
C VAL A 23 -6.14 15.53 -15.17
N LYS A 24 -5.20 16.32 -15.69
CA LYS A 24 -5.46 17.43 -16.62
C LYS A 24 -6.23 16.95 -17.85
N ASP A 25 -5.68 15.96 -18.56
CA ASP A 25 -6.30 15.45 -19.78
C ASP A 25 -7.66 14.80 -19.52
N GLY A 26 -7.81 14.13 -18.38
CA GLY A 26 -9.09 13.53 -17.98
C GLY A 26 -10.17 14.58 -17.70
N LEU A 27 -9.80 15.69 -17.07
CA LEU A 27 -10.69 16.79 -16.71
C LEU A 27 -11.13 17.63 -17.90
N THR A 28 -10.24 17.87 -18.87
CA THR A 28 -10.53 18.59 -20.11
C THR A 28 -11.73 17.96 -20.82
N ASP A 29 -12.75 18.76 -21.11
CA ASP A 29 -14.00 18.34 -21.77
C ASP A 29 -14.67 17.09 -21.18
N ARG A 30 -14.44 16.84 -19.88
CA ARG A 30 -14.92 15.64 -19.17
C ARG A 30 -14.51 14.34 -19.87
N ALA A 31 -13.32 14.32 -20.49
CA ALA A 31 -12.84 13.19 -21.28
C ALA A 31 -12.84 11.87 -20.51
N TRP A 32 -12.59 11.91 -19.19
CA TRP A 32 -12.62 10.73 -18.32
C TRP A 32 -13.96 9.96 -18.34
N ILE A 33 -15.09 10.64 -18.58
CA ILE A 33 -16.40 9.99 -18.69
C ILE A 33 -16.46 9.10 -19.94
N LYS A 34 -15.84 9.54 -21.03
CA LYS A 34 -15.80 8.82 -22.32
C LYS A 34 -14.91 7.58 -22.27
N ASP A 35 -14.05 7.47 -21.25
CA ASP A 35 -13.17 6.33 -21.05
C ASP A 35 -13.88 5.15 -20.38
N ILE A 36 -15.03 5.39 -19.74
CA ILE A 36 -15.84 4.35 -19.11
C ILE A 36 -16.53 3.54 -20.22
N ARG A 37 -16.34 2.21 -20.21
CA ARG A 37 -16.87 1.30 -21.23
C ARG A 37 -17.71 0.19 -20.59
N GLY A 38 -18.64 -0.34 -21.38
CA GLY A 38 -19.50 -1.43 -20.96
C GLY A 38 -20.79 -0.96 -20.27
N SER A 39 -21.55 -1.92 -19.76
CA SER A 39 -22.79 -1.64 -19.03
C SER A 39 -22.46 -1.18 -17.60
N LEU A 40 -23.06 -0.07 -17.18
CA LEU A 40 -22.94 0.42 -15.82
C LEU A 40 -23.91 -0.33 -14.92
N THR A 41 -23.38 -1.07 -13.94
CA THR A 41 -24.18 -1.64 -12.86
C THR A 41 -24.55 -0.57 -11.84
N ASP A 42 -25.55 -0.84 -10.99
CA ASP A 42 -25.98 0.11 -9.94
C ASP A 42 -24.82 0.55 -9.04
N ILE A 43 -23.91 -0.38 -8.70
CA ILE A 43 -22.71 -0.10 -7.90
C ILE A 43 -21.78 0.87 -8.63
N MET A 44 -21.55 0.65 -9.93
CA MET A 44 -20.72 1.55 -10.75
C MET A 44 -21.32 2.94 -10.87
N VAL A 45 -22.65 3.07 -10.87
CA VAL A 45 -23.32 4.38 -10.88
C VAL A 45 -23.04 5.14 -9.58
N VAL A 46 -23.12 4.46 -8.42
CA VAL A 46 -22.79 5.08 -7.12
C VAL A 46 -21.32 5.52 -7.09
N GLU A 47 -20.41 4.65 -7.52
CA GLU A 47 -18.98 4.96 -7.59
C GLU A 47 -18.69 6.12 -8.56
N TYR A 48 -19.37 6.15 -9.71
CA TYR A 48 -19.30 7.25 -10.67
C TYR A 48 -19.71 8.58 -10.03
N LEU A 49 -20.82 8.59 -9.28
CA LEU A 49 -21.28 9.80 -8.60
C LEU A 49 -20.27 10.27 -7.54
N GLU A 50 -19.62 9.34 -6.84
CA GLU A 50 -18.57 9.69 -5.89
C GLU A 50 -17.34 10.30 -6.58
N VAL A 51 -16.87 9.71 -7.68
CA VAL A 51 -15.79 10.28 -8.50
C VAL A 51 -16.20 11.65 -9.02
N TRP A 52 -17.38 11.77 -9.61
CA TRP A 52 -17.92 13.03 -10.13
C TRP A 52 -17.93 14.12 -9.07
N ARG A 53 -18.39 13.81 -7.85
CA ARG A 53 -18.43 14.77 -6.73
C ARG A 53 -17.04 15.27 -6.34
N LYS A 54 -16.05 14.37 -6.26
CA LYS A 54 -14.67 14.73 -5.91
C LYS A 54 -14.00 15.53 -7.02
N VAL A 55 -14.17 15.11 -8.27
CA VAL A 55 -13.53 15.69 -9.46
C VAL A 55 -14.11 17.07 -9.79
N ARG A 56 -15.42 17.29 -9.59
CA ARG A 56 -16.07 18.59 -9.81
C ARG A 56 -15.52 19.71 -8.92
N GLN A 57 -14.94 19.35 -7.76
CA GLN A 57 -14.33 20.32 -6.83
C GLN A 57 -12.89 20.68 -7.21
N VAL A 58 -12.30 20.01 -8.21
CA VAL A 58 -10.93 20.25 -8.64
C VAL A 58 -10.93 21.34 -9.70
N THR A 59 -10.20 22.42 -9.43
CA THR A 59 -9.90 23.47 -10.41
C THR A 59 -8.41 23.46 -10.67
N LEU A 60 -8.02 23.23 -11.93
CA LEU A 60 -6.63 23.28 -12.34
C LEU A 60 -6.29 24.71 -12.78
N THR A 61 -5.23 25.27 -12.22
CA THR A 61 -4.71 26.57 -12.63
C THR A 61 -3.61 26.37 -13.67
N GLU A 62 -3.76 26.97 -14.85
CA GLU A 62 -2.74 26.87 -15.90
C GLU A 62 -1.43 27.52 -15.45
N GLY A 63 -0.31 26.89 -15.80
CA GLY A 63 1.03 27.38 -15.46
C GLY A 63 1.48 27.11 -14.02
N VAL A 64 0.62 26.57 -13.16
CA VAL A 64 0.99 26.17 -11.79
C VAL A 64 1.41 24.71 -11.79
N GLN A 65 2.59 24.41 -11.22
CA GLN A 65 3.04 23.03 -11.05
C GLN A 65 2.31 22.34 -9.90
N ASP A 66 2.12 21.03 -10.04
CA ASP A 66 1.56 20.18 -8.99
C ASP A 66 2.43 20.20 -7.73
N ILE A 67 1.77 20.26 -6.57
CA ILE A 67 2.44 20.22 -5.26
C ILE A 67 2.24 18.84 -4.66
N PHE A 68 3.35 18.14 -4.43
CA PHE A 68 3.32 16.91 -3.63
C PHE A 68 3.06 17.25 -2.15
N ARG A 69 1.99 16.70 -1.58
CA ARG A 69 1.64 16.85 -0.16
C ARG A 69 1.72 15.50 0.55
N TRP A 70 2.54 15.45 1.60
CA TRP A 70 2.76 14.26 2.40
C TRP A 70 1.67 14.07 3.45
N ARG A 71 0.87 13.01 3.32
CA ARG A 71 -0.31 12.78 4.19
C ARG A 71 -0.01 12.43 5.66
N TRP A 72 1.24 12.10 6.00
CA TRP A 72 1.59 11.57 7.32
C TRP A 72 2.22 12.61 8.26
N GLU A 73 2.38 13.85 7.80
CA GLU A 73 2.80 14.98 8.63
C GLU A 73 1.77 16.11 8.49
N ALA A 74 1.54 16.87 9.56
CA ALA A 74 0.51 17.91 9.60
C ALA A 74 0.83 19.10 8.67
N ASP A 75 2.11 19.38 8.45
CA ASP A 75 2.59 20.42 7.53
C ASP A 75 2.53 19.99 6.05
N GLY A 76 2.28 18.72 5.79
CA GLY A 76 2.27 18.14 4.45
C GLY A 76 3.65 18.05 3.81
N VAL A 77 4.74 18.24 4.56
CA VAL A 77 6.11 18.22 4.05
C VAL A 77 6.68 16.80 4.13
N TYR A 78 7.33 16.40 3.04
CA TYR A 78 8.01 15.12 2.99
C TYR A 78 9.34 15.15 3.75
N SER A 79 9.61 14.10 4.52
CA SER A 79 10.96 13.81 5.02
C SER A 79 11.22 12.30 4.95
N SER A 80 12.48 11.91 4.78
CA SER A 80 12.86 10.49 4.84
C SER A 80 12.51 9.87 6.19
N ALA A 81 12.60 10.64 7.28
CA ALA A 81 12.21 10.21 8.62
C ALA A 81 10.71 9.94 8.74
N SER A 82 9.84 10.81 8.23
CA SER A 82 8.38 10.62 8.28
C SER A 82 7.93 9.47 7.38
N ALA A 83 8.57 9.29 6.22
CA ALA A 83 8.39 8.11 5.37
C ALA A 83 8.73 6.81 6.10
N TYR A 84 9.90 6.76 6.75
CA TYR A 84 10.29 5.59 7.54
C TYR A 84 9.26 5.29 8.63
N LYS A 85 8.85 6.29 9.42
CA LYS A 85 7.82 6.11 10.46
C LYS A 85 6.50 5.58 9.89
N ALA A 86 6.06 6.09 8.73
CA ALA A 86 4.83 5.64 8.08
C ALA A 86 4.89 4.15 7.68
N CYS A 87 6.06 3.63 7.27
CA CYS A 87 6.25 2.21 6.99
C CYS A 87 6.09 1.30 8.23
N PHE A 88 6.25 1.85 9.44
CA PHE A 88 6.06 1.14 10.70
C PHE A 88 4.75 1.49 11.40
N LEU A 89 3.87 2.28 10.76
CA LEU A 89 2.58 2.63 11.32
C LEU A 89 1.71 1.36 11.41
N GLY A 90 1.25 1.03 12.62
CA GLY A 90 0.55 -0.23 12.89
C GLY A 90 1.47 -1.43 13.15
N SER A 91 2.80 -1.25 13.18
CA SER A 91 3.70 -2.30 13.64
C SER A 91 3.56 -2.50 15.15
N THR A 92 3.43 -3.75 15.57
CA THR A 92 3.46 -4.13 16.98
C THR A 92 4.90 -4.38 17.40
N LEU A 93 5.36 -3.67 18.43
CA LEU A 93 6.65 -3.94 19.04
C LEU A 93 6.61 -5.33 19.68
N PHE A 94 7.52 -6.22 19.26
CA PHE A 94 7.73 -7.50 19.93
C PHE A 94 8.28 -7.23 21.34
N PRO A 95 7.58 -7.59 22.44
CA PRO A 95 8.01 -7.24 23.79
C PRO A 95 9.42 -7.75 24.14
N GLY A 96 9.83 -8.91 23.60
CA GLY A 96 11.16 -9.48 23.80
C GLY A 96 12.28 -8.83 22.98
N ALA A 97 11.99 -7.87 22.09
CA ALA A 97 12.98 -7.22 21.24
C ALA A 97 14.08 -6.57 22.07
N LYS A 98 13.67 -5.87 23.13
CA LYS A 98 14.58 -5.15 24.03
C LYS A 98 15.52 -6.08 24.76
N ILE A 99 15.08 -7.29 25.10
CA ILE A 99 15.89 -8.31 25.78
C ILE A 99 16.97 -8.82 24.82
N ILE A 100 16.58 -9.19 23.60
CA ILE A 100 17.49 -9.71 22.56
C ILE A 100 18.56 -8.68 22.22
N TRP A 101 18.17 -7.42 22.00
CA TRP A 101 19.11 -6.37 21.61
C TRP A 101 20.02 -5.90 22.76
N ARG A 102 19.58 -5.99 24.03
CA ARG A 102 20.39 -5.67 25.22
C ARG A 102 21.36 -6.78 25.65
N ALA A 103 21.16 -8.02 25.19
CA ALA A 103 22.04 -9.13 25.54
C ALA A 103 23.52 -8.81 25.21
N LYS A 104 24.46 -9.23 26.04
CA LYS A 104 25.90 -9.16 25.72
C LYS A 104 26.28 -10.32 24.80
N ALA A 105 25.83 -10.23 23.55
CA ALA A 105 26.05 -11.25 22.52
C ALA A 105 26.53 -10.63 21.21
N PRO A 106 27.24 -11.38 20.35
CA PRO A 106 27.61 -10.91 19.02
C PRO A 106 26.38 -10.51 18.18
N PRO A 107 26.49 -9.53 17.27
CA PRO A 107 25.37 -9.08 16.42
C PRO A 107 24.71 -10.22 15.64
N LYS A 108 25.50 -11.19 15.16
CA LYS A 108 24.99 -12.39 14.48
C LYS A 108 24.04 -13.18 15.38
N ALA A 109 24.42 -13.44 16.64
CA ALA A 109 23.60 -14.19 17.59
C ALA A 109 22.30 -13.45 17.95
N LYS A 110 22.37 -12.12 18.12
CA LYS A 110 21.18 -11.28 18.35
C LYS A 110 20.21 -11.32 17.17
N PHE A 111 20.75 -11.24 15.95
CA PHE A 111 19.95 -11.31 14.73
C PHE A 111 19.26 -12.67 14.58
N PHE A 112 19.97 -13.77 14.86
CA PHE A 112 19.36 -15.11 14.89
C PHE A 112 18.28 -15.24 15.95
N ALA A 113 18.53 -14.77 17.18
CA ALA A 113 17.53 -14.79 18.25
C ALA A 113 16.30 -13.94 17.90
N TRP A 114 16.49 -12.79 17.25
CA TRP A 114 15.41 -11.95 16.73
C TRP A 114 14.56 -12.68 15.68
N LEU A 115 15.19 -13.33 14.70
CA LEU A 115 14.47 -14.13 13.71
C LEU A 115 13.76 -15.33 14.34
N ALA A 116 14.37 -16.01 15.30
CA ALA A 116 13.76 -17.12 16.01
C ALA A 116 12.52 -16.68 16.80
N ALA A 117 12.61 -15.55 17.50
CA ALA A 117 11.50 -14.98 18.26
C ALA A 117 10.32 -14.53 17.38
N LEU A 118 10.57 -14.16 16.12
CA LEU A 118 9.53 -13.88 15.13
C LEU A 118 9.01 -15.12 14.40
N ASP A 119 9.41 -16.32 14.82
CA ASP A 119 9.15 -17.60 14.13
C ASP A 119 9.56 -17.52 12.64
N ARG A 120 10.65 -16.79 12.35
CA ARG A 120 11.17 -16.59 10.99
C ARG A 120 12.31 -17.54 10.62
N CYS A 121 12.82 -18.32 11.58
CA CYS A 121 13.82 -19.35 11.33
C CYS A 121 13.17 -20.62 10.75
N TRP A 122 13.90 -21.34 9.90
CA TRP A 122 13.51 -22.67 9.44
C TRP A 122 13.83 -23.70 10.52
N THR A 123 12.99 -23.78 11.55
CA THR A 123 13.01 -24.87 12.53
C THR A 123 12.14 -26.03 12.06
N GLY A 124 12.41 -27.25 12.54
CA GLY A 124 11.60 -28.44 12.20
C GLY A 124 10.11 -28.25 12.48
N GLU A 125 9.78 -27.53 13.57
CA GLU A 125 8.40 -27.19 13.95
C GLU A 125 7.70 -26.29 12.92
N ARG A 126 8.40 -25.30 12.37
CA ARG A 126 7.83 -24.41 11.34
C ARG A 126 7.64 -25.14 10.03
N ARG A 127 8.57 -26.04 9.69
CA ARG A 127 8.47 -26.94 8.53
C ARG A 127 7.24 -27.85 8.64
N HIS A 128 7.00 -28.42 9.82
CA HIS A 128 5.83 -29.26 10.10
C HIS A 128 4.50 -28.49 9.96
N ARG A 129 4.44 -27.26 10.48
CA ARG A 129 3.25 -26.37 10.33
C ARG A 129 2.94 -25.98 8.88
N GLN A 130 3.92 -26.05 7.98
CA GLN A 130 3.77 -25.72 6.56
C GLN A 130 3.55 -26.97 5.68
N GLY A 131 3.43 -28.16 6.27
CA GLY A 131 3.16 -29.41 5.54
C GLY A 131 4.35 -30.01 4.80
N TRP A 132 5.58 -29.61 5.14
CA TRP A 132 6.79 -30.14 4.49
C TRP A 132 7.28 -31.39 5.25
N PRO A 133 7.46 -32.54 4.58
CA PRO A 133 7.91 -33.76 5.24
C PRO A 133 9.34 -33.60 5.78
N ALA A 134 9.56 -34.00 7.03
CA ALA A 134 10.91 -34.19 7.56
C ALA A 134 11.51 -35.40 6.86
N GLN A 135 12.44 -35.20 5.93
CA GLN A 135 13.29 -36.28 5.45
C GLN A 135 14.20 -36.70 6.61
N ILE A 136 13.72 -37.66 7.39
CA ILE A 136 14.54 -38.42 8.32
C ILE A 136 15.30 -39.42 7.44
N THR A 137 16.49 -39.04 6.98
CA THR A 137 17.43 -40.01 6.40
C THR A 137 17.96 -40.84 7.55
N GLN A 138 17.38 -42.01 7.79
CA GLN A 138 18.01 -43.06 8.61
C GLN A 138 19.15 -43.66 7.78
N GLN A 139 20.36 -43.63 8.34
CA GLN A 139 21.46 -44.52 7.96
C GLN A 139 21.28 -45.86 8.69
#